data_AF-B1C6A1-F1
#
_entry.id   AF-B1C6A1-F1
#
_cell.length_a   1.000
_cell.length_b   1.000
_cell.length_c   1.000
_cell.angle_alpha   90.00
_cell.angle_beta   90.00
_cell.angle_gamma   90.00
#
_symmetry.space_group_name_H-M   'P 1'
#
loop_
_entity.id
_entity.type
_entity.pdbx_description
1 polymer ?
#
loop_
_entity_poly.entity_id
_entity_poly.type
_entity_poly.pdbx_seq_one_letter_code
_entity_poly.pdbx_strand_id
1 'polypeptide(L)'
;MKLYDVLTGFKFVGKKIKEIEQENKYKFIYGFEESIGYLKGSYARDKDGVVTSMIIAEMSCYYLDKGMDLFDALEDMYKEYGYYDELTESVYMQGLDGAQRMKETGERLREEPPYDFAGTKVVKVRDYLNHSVRDLTTGEVTKLDEVSSDVLFYELEDGCDVIYRPSGTEPKVKLYILSKGKDIKEAKEKSEKYIKAIKALI
;
A
#
# COMPACT_ATOMS: atom_id res chain seq x y z
N MET A 1 18.70 -1.85 -8.27
CA MET A 1 17.42 -1.18 -8.60
C MET A 1 17.04 -0.31 -7.42
N LYS A 2 16.47 0.88 -7.63
CA LYS A 2 16.06 1.78 -6.54
C LYS A 2 14.53 1.93 -6.58
N LEU A 3 13.89 1.71 -5.44
CA LEU A 3 12.44 1.83 -5.27
C LEU A 3 12.12 3.22 -4.70
N TYR A 4 10.97 3.75 -5.09
CA TYR A 4 10.47 5.03 -4.64
C TYR A 4 8.97 4.88 -4.35
N ASP A 5 8.60 5.06 -3.09
CA ASP A 5 7.19 5.17 -2.72
C ASP A 5 6.71 6.60 -2.99
N VAL A 6 5.52 6.72 -3.56
CA VAL A 6 4.86 8.00 -3.81
C VAL A 6 3.42 7.96 -3.32
N LEU A 7 2.80 9.12 -3.10
CA LEU A 7 1.38 9.19 -2.77
C LEU A 7 0.51 8.64 -3.92
N THR A 8 -0.68 8.16 -3.57
CA THR A 8 -1.68 7.74 -4.55
C THR A 8 -2.04 8.86 -5.52
N GLY A 9 -2.09 8.50 -6.80
CA GLY A 9 -2.37 9.35 -7.94
C GLY A 9 -1.17 9.37 -8.88
N PHE A 10 -1.36 8.91 -10.13
CA PHE A 10 -0.29 8.80 -11.12
C PHE A 10 0.47 10.12 -11.42
N LYS A 11 -0.12 11.28 -11.08
CA LYS A 11 0.58 12.58 -11.08
C LYS A 11 1.87 12.57 -10.27
N PHE A 12 1.92 11.83 -9.16
CA PHE A 12 3.11 11.73 -8.31
C PHE A 12 4.18 10.83 -8.93
N VAL A 13 3.77 9.75 -9.62
CA VAL A 13 4.67 8.95 -10.47
C VAL A 13 5.25 9.82 -11.59
N GLY A 14 4.41 10.60 -12.29
CA GLY A 14 4.83 11.54 -13.32
C GLY A 14 5.84 12.59 -12.83
N LYS A 15 5.61 13.13 -11.61
CA LYS A 15 6.57 14.03 -10.94
C LYS A 15 7.90 13.33 -10.69
N LYS A 16 7.88 12.11 -10.15
CA LYS A 16 9.09 11.33 -9.87
C LYS A 16 9.87 10.97 -11.14
N ILE A 17 9.20 10.65 -12.24
CA ILE A 17 9.83 10.43 -13.55
C ILE A 17 10.62 11.69 -13.96
N LYS A 18 10.01 12.88 -13.84
CA LYS A 18 10.67 14.14 -14.18
C LYS A 18 11.91 14.40 -13.30
N GLU A 19 11.81 14.14 -12.00
CA GLU A 19 12.95 14.27 -11.07
C GLU A 19 14.09 13.32 -11.45
N ILE A 20 13.79 12.05 -11.75
CA ILE A 20 14.78 11.04 -12.19
C ILE A 20 15.49 11.48 -13.48
N GLU A 21 14.73 11.99 -14.47
CA GLU A 21 15.29 12.51 -15.73
C GLU A 21 16.20 13.72 -15.50
N GLN A 22 15.82 14.63 -14.59
CA GLN A 22 16.61 15.81 -14.24
C GLN A 22 17.88 15.48 -13.46
N GLU A 23 17.83 14.49 -12.57
CA GLU A 23 19.00 14.02 -11.84
C GLU A 23 20.03 13.34 -12.76
N ASN A 24 19.58 12.77 -13.89
CA ASN A 24 20.39 12.04 -14.87
C ASN A 24 21.28 10.95 -14.25
N LYS A 25 20.85 10.37 -13.12
CA LYS A 25 21.55 9.29 -12.39
C LYS A 25 20.90 7.94 -12.58
N TYR A 26 19.60 7.92 -12.80
CA TYR A 26 18.80 6.70 -12.91
C TYR A 26 17.97 6.73 -14.19
N LYS A 27 17.62 5.54 -14.68
CA LYS A 27 16.63 5.35 -15.74
C LYS A 27 15.36 4.80 -15.12
N PHE A 28 14.24 5.47 -15.34
CA PHE A 28 12.94 4.97 -14.92
C PHE A 28 12.59 3.69 -15.70
N ILE A 29 12.23 2.61 -14.99
CA ILE A 29 11.93 1.31 -15.59
C ILE A 29 10.42 1.09 -15.67
N TYR A 30 9.71 1.23 -14.56
CA TYR A 30 8.25 1.16 -14.51
C TYR A 30 7.71 1.83 -13.25
N GLY A 31 6.41 2.13 -13.25
CA GLY A 31 5.67 2.62 -12.10
C GLY A 31 4.23 2.13 -12.16
N PHE A 32 3.63 1.90 -11.00
CA PHE A 32 2.33 1.24 -10.91
C PHE A 32 1.53 1.70 -9.68
N GLU A 33 0.25 1.38 -9.69
CA GLU A 33 -0.69 1.58 -8.58
C GLU A 33 -1.56 0.33 -8.43
N GLU A 34 -2.04 0.08 -7.20
CA GLU A 34 -2.93 -1.04 -6.87
C GLU A 34 -4.23 -1.02 -7.69
N SER A 35 -4.68 0.18 -8.06
CA SER A 35 -5.87 0.46 -8.87
C SER A 35 -5.71 0.16 -10.37
N ILE A 36 -4.98 -0.92 -10.74
CA ILE A 36 -4.75 -1.37 -12.12
C ILE A 36 -4.07 -0.27 -12.97
N GLY A 37 -3.10 0.41 -12.37
CA GLY A 37 -2.27 1.40 -13.07
C GLY A 37 -0.88 0.89 -13.33
N TYR A 38 -0.40 0.97 -14.56
CA TYR A 38 0.97 0.57 -14.91
C TYR A 38 1.51 1.41 -16.06
N LEU A 39 2.80 1.74 -16.01
CA LEU A 39 3.56 2.39 -17.07
C LEU A 39 4.96 1.77 -17.14
N LYS A 40 5.36 1.34 -18.34
CA LYS A 40 6.73 0.87 -18.61
C LYS A 40 7.57 1.96 -19.28
N GLY A 41 8.62 2.42 -18.63
CA GLY A 41 9.48 3.49 -19.15
C GLY A 41 8.84 4.87 -19.06
N SER A 42 9.54 5.91 -19.53
CA SER A 42 9.16 7.31 -19.31
C SER A 42 8.58 8.02 -20.53
N TYR A 43 7.99 7.27 -21.48
CA TYR A 43 7.43 7.87 -22.70
C TYR A 43 6.12 8.65 -22.44
N ALA A 44 5.37 8.26 -21.41
CA ALA A 44 4.15 8.94 -20.96
C ALA A 44 4.31 9.48 -19.53
N ARG A 45 3.34 10.28 -19.09
CA ARG A 45 3.18 10.72 -17.68
C ARG A 45 1.87 10.21 -17.10
N ASP A 46 1.33 9.15 -17.69
CA ASP A 46 0.08 8.50 -17.31
C ASP A 46 0.21 6.97 -17.49
N LYS A 47 -0.77 6.24 -16.98
CA LYS A 47 -0.91 4.79 -17.14
C LYS A 47 -1.11 4.43 -18.61
N ASP A 48 -0.63 3.26 -19.01
CA ASP A 48 -0.83 2.75 -20.37
C ASP A 48 -1.24 1.27 -20.36
N GLY A 49 -2.54 1.03 -20.45
CA GLY A 49 -3.11 -0.32 -20.49
C GLY A 49 -2.77 -1.09 -21.76
N VAL A 50 -2.53 -0.40 -22.89
CA VAL A 50 -2.21 -1.06 -24.17
C VAL A 50 -0.79 -1.61 -24.15
N VAL A 51 0.17 -0.84 -23.65
CA VAL A 51 1.53 -1.33 -23.46
C VAL A 51 1.57 -2.41 -22.37
N THR A 52 0.77 -2.27 -21.32
CA THR A 52 0.67 -3.29 -20.26
C THR A 52 0.16 -4.62 -20.81
N SER A 53 -0.89 -4.62 -21.63
CA SER A 53 -1.43 -5.86 -22.22
C SER A 53 -0.43 -6.52 -23.18
N MET A 54 0.32 -5.74 -23.95
CA MET A 54 1.40 -6.25 -24.80
C MET A 54 2.50 -6.92 -23.97
N ILE A 55 2.93 -6.33 -22.85
CA ILE A 55 3.93 -6.92 -21.95
C ILE A 55 3.42 -8.24 -21.36
N ILE A 56 2.15 -8.30 -20.94
CA ILE A 56 1.54 -9.53 -20.43
C ILE A 56 1.52 -10.61 -21.52
N ALA A 57 1.20 -10.26 -22.77
CA ALA A 57 1.25 -11.19 -23.89
C ALA A 57 2.67 -11.70 -24.16
N GLU A 58 3.68 -10.82 -24.12
CA GLU A 58 5.10 -11.18 -24.25
C GLU A 58 5.54 -12.12 -23.11
N MET A 59 5.16 -11.83 -21.87
CA MET A 59 5.41 -12.70 -20.71
C MET A 59 4.76 -14.07 -20.89
N SER A 60 3.51 -14.13 -21.35
CA SER A 60 2.82 -15.39 -21.61
C SER A 60 3.57 -16.24 -22.64
N CYS A 61 4.00 -15.65 -23.75
CA CYS A 61 4.81 -16.36 -24.75
C CYS A 61 6.13 -16.86 -24.17
N TYR A 62 6.83 -16.01 -23.40
CA TYR A 62 8.11 -16.36 -22.79
C TYR A 62 8.01 -17.54 -21.81
N TYR A 63 6.98 -17.59 -20.98
CA TYR A 63 6.77 -18.70 -20.05
C TYR A 63 6.23 -19.95 -20.75
N LEU A 64 5.42 -19.77 -21.79
CA LEU A 64 4.94 -20.89 -22.60
C LEU A 64 6.11 -21.64 -23.26
N ASP A 65 7.14 -20.94 -23.74
CA ASP A 65 8.37 -21.55 -24.28
C ASP A 65 9.14 -22.39 -23.24
N LYS A 66 8.85 -22.20 -21.96
CA LYS A 66 9.41 -22.98 -20.83
C LYS A 66 8.46 -24.07 -20.33
N GLY A 67 7.30 -24.25 -20.97
CA GLY A 67 6.26 -25.19 -20.53
C GLY A 67 5.53 -24.73 -19.27
N MET A 68 5.52 -23.44 -18.97
CA MET A 68 4.85 -22.82 -17.82
C MET A 68 3.75 -21.87 -18.31
N ASP A 69 2.73 -21.65 -17.49
CA ASP A 69 1.84 -20.49 -17.66
C ASP A 69 2.23 -19.33 -16.73
N LEU A 70 1.46 -18.23 -16.78
CA LEU A 70 1.71 -17.07 -15.92
C LEU A 70 1.42 -17.36 -14.43
N PHE A 71 0.55 -18.32 -14.14
CA PHE A 71 0.25 -18.71 -12.76
C PHE A 71 1.41 -19.50 -12.16
N ASP A 72 2.01 -20.42 -12.93
CA ASP A 72 3.24 -21.11 -12.52
C ASP A 72 4.36 -20.12 -12.20
N ALA A 73 4.56 -19.12 -13.08
CA ALA A 73 5.55 -18.07 -12.86
C ALA A 73 5.25 -17.22 -11.61
N LEU A 74 3.97 -16.92 -11.36
CA LEU A 74 3.53 -16.21 -10.16
C LEU A 74 3.78 -17.03 -8.89
N GLU A 75 3.47 -18.33 -8.92
CA GLU A 75 3.73 -19.24 -7.80
C GLU A 75 5.22 -19.38 -7.50
N ASP A 76 6.07 -19.47 -8.52
CA ASP A 76 7.52 -19.50 -8.31
C ASP A 76 8.04 -18.18 -7.71
N MET A 77 7.50 -17.03 -8.15
CA MET A 77 7.79 -15.74 -7.53
C MET A 77 7.36 -15.71 -6.05
N TYR A 78 6.18 -16.24 -5.72
CA TYR A 78 5.72 -16.30 -4.33
C TYR A 78 6.58 -17.23 -3.46
N LYS A 79 7.02 -18.39 -4.00
CA LYS A 79 7.94 -19.28 -3.28
C LYS A 79 9.27 -18.60 -2.97
N GLU A 80 9.77 -17.76 -3.87
CA GLU A 80 11.05 -17.06 -3.70
C GLU A 80 10.94 -15.86 -2.75
N TYR A 81 9.91 -15.03 -2.89
CA TYR A 81 9.82 -13.73 -2.22
C TYR A 81 8.80 -13.68 -1.06
N GLY A 82 8.03 -14.74 -0.88
CA GLY A 82 6.96 -14.88 0.11
C GLY A 82 5.57 -14.66 -0.49
N TYR A 83 4.55 -15.16 0.22
CA TYR A 83 3.15 -15.04 -0.20
C TYR A 83 2.52 -13.80 0.41
N TYR A 84 1.92 -12.98 -0.44
CA TYR A 84 1.29 -11.72 -0.05
C TYR A 84 -0.19 -11.68 -0.48
N ASP A 85 -1.03 -11.07 0.34
CA ASP A 85 -2.43 -10.77 0.01
C ASP A 85 -2.74 -9.32 0.39
N GLU A 86 -3.46 -8.63 -0.49
CA GLU A 86 -3.93 -7.25 -0.28
C GLU A 86 -5.44 -7.25 -0.16
N LEU A 87 -5.96 -6.70 0.95
CA LEU A 87 -7.38 -6.53 1.18
C LEU A 87 -7.71 -5.08 1.43
N THR A 88 -8.64 -4.53 0.64
CA THR A 88 -9.10 -3.14 0.77
C THR A 88 -10.60 -3.12 1.03
N GLU A 89 -11.02 -2.41 2.08
CA GLU A 89 -12.44 -2.12 2.34
C GLU A 89 -12.70 -0.62 2.50
N SER A 90 -13.89 -0.19 2.09
CA SER A 90 -14.38 1.17 2.38
C SER A 90 -15.48 1.12 3.43
N VAL A 91 -15.30 1.89 4.49
CA VAL A 91 -16.28 2.03 5.58
C VAL A 91 -16.90 3.41 5.52
N TYR A 92 -18.22 3.45 5.33
CA TYR A 92 -18.98 4.69 5.28
C TYR A 92 -19.50 5.04 6.67
N MET A 93 -19.12 6.22 7.18
CA MET A 93 -19.66 6.76 8.41
C MET A 93 -20.98 7.47 8.11
N GLN A 94 -22.07 6.71 8.18
CA GLN A 94 -23.41 7.20 7.85
C GLN A 94 -23.95 8.17 8.92
N GLY A 95 -24.76 9.13 8.50
CA GLY A 95 -25.42 10.10 9.39
C GLY A 95 -24.88 11.53 9.19
N LEU A 96 -25.61 12.50 9.73
CA LEU A 96 -25.26 13.93 9.61
C LEU A 96 -23.93 14.27 10.31
N ASP A 97 -23.56 13.47 11.31
CA ASP A 97 -22.34 13.60 12.12
C ASP A 97 -21.18 12.71 11.60
N GLY A 98 -21.38 11.98 10.49
CA GLY A 98 -20.41 11.01 10.00
C GLY A 98 -19.03 11.59 9.70
N ALA A 99 -18.97 12.80 9.15
CA ALA A 99 -17.71 13.50 8.88
C ALA A 99 -16.98 13.89 10.17
N GLN A 100 -17.71 14.29 11.21
CA GLN A 100 -17.14 14.63 12.51
C GLN A 100 -16.59 13.38 13.19
N ARG A 101 -17.37 12.28 13.25
CA ARG A 101 -16.91 11.00 13.81
C ARG A 101 -15.68 10.45 13.09
N MET A 102 -15.59 10.63 11.77
CA MET A 102 -14.42 10.21 10.98
C MET A 102 -13.17 10.97 11.39
N LYS A 103 -13.31 12.29 11.59
CA LYS A 103 -12.22 13.16 12.03
C LYS A 103 -11.77 12.77 13.45
N GLU A 104 -12.70 12.66 14.39
CA GLU A 104 -12.42 12.25 15.78
C GLU A 104 -11.76 10.87 15.85
N THR A 105 -12.22 9.93 15.03
CA THR A 105 -11.61 8.60 14.93
C THR A 105 -10.17 8.66 14.42
N GLY A 106 -9.91 9.44 13.36
CA GLY A 106 -8.56 9.61 12.83
C GLY A 106 -7.62 10.32 13.81
N GLU A 107 -8.09 11.33 14.54
CA GLU A 107 -7.34 12.03 15.59
C GLU A 107 -7.00 11.07 16.74
N ARG A 108 -7.98 10.31 17.25
CA ARG A 108 -7.74 9.31 18.30
C ARG A 108 -6.76 8.23 17.86
N LEU A 109 -6.92 7.65 16.67
CA LEU A 109 -6.04 6.62 16.14
C LEU A 109 -4.58 7.11 15.95
N ARG A 110 -4.39 8.42 15.83
CA ARG A 110 -3.09 9.07 15.69
C ARG A 110 -2.45 9.39 17.04
N GLU A 111 -3.22 9.94 17.98
CA GLU A 111 -2.75 10.31 19.32
C GLU A 111 -2.54 9.08 20.20
N GLU A 112 -3.46 8.12 20.12
CA GLU A 112 -3.50 6.87 20.89
C GLU A 112 -3.50 5.67 19.93
N PRO A 113 -2.38 5.40 19.23
CA PRO A 113 -2.31 4.30 18.29
C PRO A 113 -2.51 2.96 19.02
N PRO A 114 -3.21 1.99 18.40
CA PRO A 114 -3.36 0.66 18.98
C PRO A 114 -2.00 0.00 19.15
N TYR A 115 -1.82 -0.73 20.26
CA TYR A 115 -0.61 -1.51 20.52
C TYR A 115 -0.55 -2.81 19.74
N ASP A 116 -1.71 -3.34 19.33
CA ASP A 116 -1.83 -4.56 18.54
C ASP A 116 -3.09 -4.54 17.67
N PHE A 117 -3.08 -5.35 16.61
CA PHE A 117 -4.27 -5.73 15.86
C PHE A 117 -4.50 -7.23 15.99
N ALA A 118 -5.54 -7.59 16.75
CA ALA A 118 -5.91 -8.98 17.01
C ALA A 118 -4.72 -9.82 17.54
N GLY A 119 -3.98 -9.27 18.51
CA GLY A 119 -2.88 -9.90 19.20
C GLY A 119 -1.52 -9.80 18.51
N THR A 120 -1.44 -9.22 17.31
CA THR A 120 -0.17 -8.94 16.62
C THR A 120 0.27 -7.51 16.91
N LYS A 121 1.45 -7.31 17.52
CA LYS A 121 1.88 -5.97 17.94
C LYS A 121 2.13 -5.04 16.77
N VAL A 122 1.81 -3.77 16.98
CA VAL A 122 2.24 -2.66 16.13
C VAL A 122 3.67 -2.28 16.52
N VAL A 123 4.59 -2.34 15.58
CA VAL A 123 6.01 -1.97 15.80
C VAL A 123 6.29 -0.53 15.44
N LYS A 124 5.64 0.00 14.39
CA LYS A 124 5.82 1.38 13.93
C LYS A 124 4.52 1.99 13.45
N VAL A 125 4.41 3.30 13.61
CA VAL A 125 3.31 4.11 13.07
C VAL A 125 3.90 5.22 12.22
N ARG A 126 3.56 5.25 10.93
CA ARG A 126 3.87 6.38 10.04
C ARG A 126 2.63 7.26 9.92
N ASP A 127 2.79 8.52 10.27
CA ASP A 127 1.78 9.55 10.10
C ASP A 127 2.21 10.50 8.99
N TYR A 128 1.57 10.33 7.83
CA TYR A 128 1.87 11.15 6.65
C TYR A 128 1.31 12.58 6.78
N LEU A 129 0.40 12.83 7.73
CA LEU A 129 -0.12 14.17 7.96
C LEU A 129 0.87 14.99 8.79
N ASN A 130 1.45 14.37 9.81
CA ASN A 130 2.41 15.01 10.71
C ASN A 130 3.88 14.77 10.35
N HIS A 131 4.15 14.06 9.26
CA HIS A 131 5.49 13.73 8.79
C HIS A 131 6.35 13.03 9.84
N SER A 132 5.77 12.06 10.55
CA SER A 132 6.45 11.35 11.63
C SER A 132 6.41 9.84 11.43
N VAL A 133 7.47 9.17 11.89
CA VAL A 133 7.51 7.73 12.10
C VAL A 133 7.81 7.50 13.57
N ARG A 134 6.85 6.92 14.29
CA ARG A 134 7.00 6.54 15.70
C ARG A 134 7.28 5.05 15.80
N ASP A 135 8.42 4.68 16.34
CA ASP A 135 8.74 3.31 16.70
C ASP A 135 8.16 3.00 18.08
N LEU A 136 7.19 2.08 18.16
CA LEU A 136 6.51 1.74 19.40
C LEU A 136 7.32 0.77 20.28
N THR A 137 8.38 0.17 19.73
CA THR A 137 9.26 -0.73 20.47
C THR A 137 10.34 0.03 21.24
N THR A 138 10.80 1.15 20.71
CA THR A 138 11.85 2.00 21.30
C THR A 138 11.34 3.33 21.83
N GLY A 139 10.20 3.81 21.34
CA GLY A 139 9.66 5.15 21.61
C GLY A 139 10.28 6.26 20.75
N GLU A 140 11.20 5.93 19.84
CA GLU A 140 11.85 6.92 18.96
C GLU A 140 10.85 7.51 17.95
N VAL A 141 10.99 8.81 17.69
CA VAL A 141 10.24 9.51 16.64
C VAL A 141 11.20 10.12 15.63
N THR A 142 11.05 9.73 14.37
CA THR A 142 11.86 10.22 13.24
C THR A 142 10.98 10.94 12.22
N LYS A 143 11.60 11.73 11.33
CA LYS A 143 10.89 12.50 10.30
C LYS A 143 10.61 11.64 9.06
N LEU A 144 9.39 11.72 8.54
CA LEU A 144 8.98 11.15 7.25
C LEU A 144 9.12 12.18 6.13
N ASP A 145 9.29 11.73 4.89
CA ASP A 145 9.34 12.60 3.70
C ASP A 145 8.16 13.59 3.61
N GLU A 146 8.39 14.74 2.99
CA GLU A 146 7.53 15.93 3.07
C GLU A 146 6.26 15.89 2.20
N VAL A 147 5.74 14.71 1.87
CA VAL A 147 4.48 14.61 1.10
C VAL A 147 3.31 14.37 2.05
N SER A 148 2.55 15.43 2.34
CA SER A 148 1.47 15.38 3.32
C SER A 148 0.23 14.67 2.76
N SER A 149 -0.30 13.72 3.53
CA SER A 149 -1.59 13.07 3.26
C SER A 149 -2.20 12.60 4.58
N ASP A 150 -3.52 12.66 4.73
CA ASP A 150 -4.18 12.09 5.90
C ASP A 150 -4.20 10.56 5.78
N VAL A 151 -3.10 9.94 6.21
CA VAL A 151 -2.86 8.49 6.17
C VAL A 151 -2.10 8.10 7.44
N LEU A 152 -2.62 7.10 8.13
CA LEU A 152 -1.93 6.39 9.21
C LEU A 152 -1.54 5.01 8.70
N PHE A 153 -0.27 4.66 8.85
CA PHE A 153 0.30 3.39 8.41
C PHE A 153 0.87 2.66 9.62
N TYR A 154 0.31 1.52 9.97
CA TYR A 154 0.72 0.69 11.11
C TYR A 154 1.49 -0.53 10.61
N GLU A 155 2.78 -0.60 10.91
CA GLU A 155 3.63 -1.77 10.63
C GLU A 155 3.50 -2.76 11.79
N LEU A 156 3.22 -4.03 11.49
CA LEU A 156 3.05 -5.08 12.48
C LEU A 156 4.30 -5.95 12.63
N GLU A 157 4.48 -6.57 13.80
CA GLU A 157 5.67 -7.39 14.11
C GLU A 157 5.80 -8.64 13.23
N ASP A 158 4.71 -9.11 12.61
CA ASP A 158 4.71 -10.27 11.72
C ASP A 158 4.95 -9.91 10.24
N GLY A 159 5.30 -8.65 9.96
CA GLY A 159 5.60 -8.14 8.63
C GLY A 159 4.36 -7.82 7.79
N CYS A 160 3.18 -7.74 8.40
CA CYS A 160 1.97 -7.22 7.78
C CYS A 160 1.77 -5.74 8.12
N ASP A 161 0.93 -5.05 7.35
CA ASP A 161 0.63 -3.64 7.54
C ASP A 161 -0.88 -3.39 7.55
N VAL A 162 -1.30 -2.42 8.37
CA VAL A 162 -2.68 -1.91 8.43
C VAL A 162 -2.65 -0.42 8.11
N ILE A 163 -3.49 0.03 7.19
CA ILE A 163 -3.49 1.42 6.73
C ILE A 163 -4.89 2.01 6.88
N TYR A 164 -4.99 3.13 7.58
CA TYR A 164 -6.20 3.93 7.73
C TYR A 164 -6.08 5.20 6.90
N ARG A 165 -7.01 5.38 5.94
CA ARG A 165 -7.03 6.55 5.06
C ARG A 165 -8.44 7.13 4.96
N PRO A 166 -8.74 8.23 5.66
CA PRO A 166 -10.00 8.95 5.48
C PRO A 166 -10.07 9.60 4.09
N SER A 167 -11.28 9.69 3.55
CA SER A 167 -11.58 10.46 2.35
C SER A 167 -11.72 11.93 2.70
N GLY A 168 -11.17 12.82 1.88
CA GLY A 168 -11.30 14.27 2.09
C GLY A 168 -12.64 14.85 1.63
N THR A 169 -13.42 14.13 0.83
CA THR A 169 -14.66 14.64 0.20
C THR A 169 -15.92 13.93 0.65
N GLU A 170 -15.81 12.73 1.22
CA GLU A 170 -16.93 11.91 1.64
C GLU A 170 -16.67 11.40 3.07
N PRO A 171 -17.69 11.17 3.91
CA PRO A 171 -17.54 10.54 5.22
C PRO A 171 -17.28 9.04 5.05
N LYS A 172 -16.13 8.71 4.46
CA LYS A 172 -15.72 7.37 4.06
C LYS A 172 -14.25 7.19 4.41
N VAL A 173 -13.95 6.10 5.09
CA VAL A 173 -12.58 5.66 5.35
C VAL A 173 -12.27 4.50 4.42
N LYS A 174 -11.10 4.52 3.79
CA LYS A 174 -10.56 3.36 3.12
C LYS A 174 -9.51 2.71 4.02
N LEU A 175 -9.67 1.42 4.23
CA LEU A 175 -8.79 0.57 5.02
C LEU A 175 -8.05 -0.35 4.05
N TYR A 176 -6.74 -0.46 4.20
CA TYR A 176 -5.92 -1.39 3.43
C TYR A 176 -5.17 -2.31 4.38
N ILE A 177 -5.12 -3.58 4.05
CA ILE A 177 -4.30 -4.58 4.73
C ILE A 177 -3.32 -5.14 3.72
N LEU A 178 -2.03 -5.04 4.03
CA LEU A 178 -0.96 -5.71 3.29
C LEU A 178 -0.49 -6.87 4.17
N SER A 179 -0.78 -8.09 3.77
CA SER A 179 -0.51 -9.27 4.60
C SER A 179 0.53 -10.18 3.97
N LYS A 180 1.30 -10.85 4.82
CA LYS A 180 2.30 -11.84 4.44
C LYS A 180 2.07 -13.15 5.20
N GLY A 181 2.07 -14.26 4.46
CA GLY A 181 1.93 -15.62 4.98
C GLY A 181 3.01 -16.57 4.48
N LYS A 182 3.08 -17.76 5.08
CA LYS A 182 3.91 -18.86 4.57
C LYS A 182 3.36 -19.45 3.25
N ASP A 183 2.06 -19.26 3.04
CA ASP A 183 1.29 -19.64 1.86
C ASP A 183 0.18 -18.61 1.64
N ILE A 184 -0.48 -18.67 0.47
CA ILE A 184 -1.56 -17.74 0.12
C ILE A 184 -2.77 -17.84 1.06
N LYS A 185 -2.98 -19.00 1.68
CA LYS A 185 -4.10 -19.22 2.60
C LYS A 185 -3.88 -18.46 3.89
N GLU A 186 -2.70 -18.57 4.49
CA GLU A 186 -2.34 -17.82 5.69
C GLU A 186 -2.31 -16.32 5.44
N ALA A 187 -1.81 -15.87 4.28
CA ALA A 187 -1.83 -14.44 3.94
C ALA A 187 -3.28 -13.91 3.96
N LYS A 188 -4.22 -14.61 3.31
CA LYS A 188 -5.65 -14.26 3.32
C LYS A 188 -6.30 -14.32 4.70
N GLU A 189 -5.99 -15.34 5.50
CA GLU A 189 -6.49 -15.44 6.87
C GLU A 189 -6.03 -14.25 7.72
N LYS A 190 -4.78 -13.79 7.53
CA LYS A 190 -4.25 -12.59 8.17
C LYS A 190 -4.92 -11.31 7.67
N SER A 191 -5.12 -11.17 6.35
CA SER A 191 -5.78 -9.98 5.81
C SER A 191 -7.21 -9.83 6.35
N GLU A 192 -7.97 -10.93 6.39
CA GLU A 192 -9.31 -10.99 7.01
C GLU A 192 -9.30 -10.74 8.52
N LYS A 193 -8.28 -11.24 9.24
CA LYS A 193 -8.12 -11.01 10.68
C LYS A 193 -7.90 -9.52 10.96
N TYR A 194 -6.96 -8.88 10.25
CA TYR A 194 -6.58 -7.50 10.52
C TYR A 194 -7.64 -6.51 10.04
N ILE A 195 -8.33 -6.76 8.92
CA ILE A 195 -9.43 -5.87 8.49
C ILE A 195 -10.55 -5.83 9.54
N LYS A 196 -10.89 -6.98 10.14
CA LYS A 196 -11.88 -7.05 11.23
C LYS A 196 -11.39 -6.28 12.46
N ALA A 197 -10.10 -6.40 12.79
CA ALA A 197 -9.49 -5.72 13.94
C ALA A 197 -9.57 -4.19 13.81
N ILE A 198 -9.14 -3.61 12.68
CA ILE A 198 -9.22 -2.16 12.49
C ILE A 198 -10.67 -1.67 12.39
N LYS A 199 -11.58 -2.46 11.79
CA LYS A 199 -13.00 -2.12 11.73
C LYS A 199 -13.67 -2.05 13.11
N ALA A 200 -13.18 -2.81 14.08
CA ALA A 200 -13.69 -2.74 15.45
C ALA A 200 -13.23 -1.48 16.20
N LEU A 201 -12.23 -0.77 15.67
CA LEU A 201 -11.72 0.47 16.25
C LEU A 201 -12.40 1.71 15.67
N ILE A 202 -13.25 1.61 14.64
CA ILE A 202 -13.83 2.75 13.93
C ILE A 202 -15.36 2.80 14.01
#